data_AF-E3VVU2-F1
#
_entry.id   AF-E3VVU2-F1
#
_cell.length_a   1.000
_cell.length_b   1.000
_cell.length_c   1.000
_cell.angle_alpha   90.00
_cell.angle_beta   90.00
_cell.angle_gamma   90.00
#
_symmetry.space_group_name_H-M   'P 1'
#
loop_
_entity.id
_entity.type
_entity.pdbx_description
1 polymer ?
#
loop_
_entity_poly.entity_id
_entity_poly.type
_entity_poly.pdbx_seq_one_letter_code
_entity_poly.pdbx_strand_id
1 'polypeptide(L)'
;LFRGIMRRMNTELANYLRRCVEGNRHFNLAVGIKPGTLSNGLKYSLATGNWGDQKKAMSSTAGVSQVLNRYTFASTLSHLRRTNTPIGRDGKLAKPRQLHNTHWGLVCPAETPEGQACGLVKN
;
A
#
# COMPACT_ATOMS: atom_id res chain seq x y z
N LEU A 1 3.41 2.98 5.20
CA LEU A 1 4.50 2.14 4.64
C LEU A 1 5.90 2.59 5.11
N PHE A 2 6.40 3.74 4.65
CA PHE A 2 7.76 4.23 4.94
C PHE A 2 8.13 4.21 6.44
N ARG A 3 7.28 4.80 7.28
CA ARG A 3 7.45 4.78 8.75
C ARG A 3 7.66 3.38 9.33
N GLY A 4 6.93 2.39 8.83
CA GLY A 4 7.04 1.00 9.28
C GLY A 4 8.38 0.36 8.88
N ILE A 5 8.81 0.62 7.64
CA ILE A 5 10.11 0.15 7.13
C ILE A 5 11.27 0.81 7.90
N MET A 6 11.19 2.11 8.15
CA MET A 6 12.19 2.84 8.94
C MET A 6 12.28 2.34 10.39
N ARG A 7 11.14 2.06 11.03
CA ARG A 7 11.12 1.45 12.37
C ARG A 7 11.84 0.10 12.39
N ARG A 8 11.58 -0.77 11.41
CA ARG A 8 12.27 -2.05 11.28
C ARG A 8 13.79 -1.87 11.09
N MET A 9 14.19 -0.94 10.23
CA MET A 9 15.62 -0.63 10.02
C MET A 9 16.29 -0.15 11.33
N ASN A 10 15.62 0.69 12.12
CA ASN A 10 16.12 1.12 13.43
C ASN A 10 16.23 -0.05 14.42
N THR A 11 15.26 -0.97 14.43
CA THR A 11 15.32 -2.18 15.28
C THR A 11 16.49 -3.09 14.87
N GLU A 12 16.71 -3.28 13.57
CA GLU A 12 17.85 -4.05 13.05
C GLU A 12 19.20 -3.44 13.45
N LEU A 13 19.32 -2.11 13.32
CA LEU A 13 20.51 -1.37 13.75
C LEU A 13 20.74 -1.49 15.25
N ALA A 14 19.70 -1.31 16.08
CA ALA A 14 19.80 -1.45 17.53
C ALA A 14 20.25 -2.85 17.95
N ASN A 15 19.73 -3.89 17.29
CA ASN A 15 20.15 -5.27 17.54
C ASN A 15 21.60 -5.55 17.12
N TYR A 16 22.06 -4.94 16.01
CA TYR A 16 23.47 -5.00 15.61
C TYR A 16 24.38 -4.35 16.65
N LEU A 17 24.04 -3.15 17.11
CA LEU A 17 24.82 -2.42 18.13
C LEU A 17 24.93 -3.22 19.43
N ARG A 18 23.82 -3.82 19.91
CA ARG A 18 23.84 -4.70 21.10
C ARG A 18 24.83 -5.85 20.97
N ARG A 19 24.83 -6.55 19.83
CA ARG A 19 25.76 -7.67 19.57
C ARG A 19 27.22 -7.23 19.47
N CYS A 20 27.48 -6.01 18.98
CA CYS A 20 28.83 -5.43 18.97
C CYS A 20 29.32 -5.15 20.39
N VAL A 21 28.46 -4.59 21.26
CA VAL A 21 28.77 -4.37 22.68
C VAL A 21 29.06 -5.69 23.39
N GLU A 22 28.19 -6.69 23.25
CA GLU A 22 28.36 -8.02 23.86
C GLU A 22 29.64 -8.73 23.39
N GLY A 23 29.98 -8.57 22.11
CA GLY A 23 31.17 -9.16 21.51
C GLY A 23 32.44 -8.33 21.63
N ASN A 24 32.40 -7.20 22.36
CA ASN A 24 33.49 -6.22 22.48
C ASN A 24 34.12 -5.83 21.11
N ARG A 25 33.28 -5.68 20.08
CA ARG A 25 33.67 -5.34 18.71
C ARG A 25 33.41 -3.86 18.44
N HIS A 26 34.32 -3.21 17.70
CA HIS A 26 34.12 -1.83 17.26
C HIS A 26 32.88 -1.67 16.37
N PHE A 27 32.19 -0.54 16.56
CA PHE A 27 30.99 -0.21 15.79
C PHE A 27 31.34 0.20 14.37
N ASN A 28 30.71 -0.44 13.39
CA ASN A 28 30.73 0.04 12.01
C ASN A 28 29.29 0.32 11.54
N LEU A 29 28.94 1.60 11.46
CA LEU A 29 27.61 2.05 11.03
C LEU A 29 27.26 1.60 9.60
N ALA A 30 28.25 1.54 8.69
CA ALA A 30 28.02 1.10 7.32
C ALA A 30 27.62 -0.38 7.24
N VAL A 31 28.07 -1.20 8.21
CA VAL A 31 27.69 -2.61 8.33
C VAL A 31 26.34 -2.77 9.04
N GLY A 32 26.06 -1.92 10.03
CA GLY A 32 24.83 -1.95 10.82
C GLY A 32 23.59 -1.50 10.05
N ILE A 33 23.73 -0.51 9.17
CA ILE A 33 22.63 -0.02 8.32
C ILE A 33 22.53 -0.93 7.09
N LYS A 34 21.35 -1.50 6.86
CA LYS A 34 21.07 -2.37 5.71
C LYS A 34 20.19 -1.65 4.69
N PRO A 35 20.75 -1.08 3.59
CA PRO A 35 19.97 -0.37 2.57
C PRO A 35 18.93 -1.25 1.89
N GLY A 36 19.17 -2.57 1.85
CA GLY A 36 18.25 -3.56 1.30
C GLY A 36 16.91 -3.60 2.04
N THR A 37 16.86 -3.33 3.35
CA THR A 37 15.62 -3.33 4.13
C THR A 37 14.65 -2.26 3.62
N LEU A 38 15.16 -1.08 3.23
CA LEU A 38 14.35 -0.02 2.64
C LEU A 38 13.98 -0.33 1.19
N SER A 39 14.98 -0.60 0.36
CA SER A 39 14.82 -0.76 -1.09
C SER A 39 13.91 -1.94 -1.43
N ASN A 40 14.16 -3.11 -0.83
CA ASN A 40 13.36 -4.31 -1.09
C ASN A 40 11.95 -4.19 -0.50
N GLY A 41 11.81 -3.55 0.66
CA GLY A 41 10.51 -3.32 1.28
C GLY A 41 9.60 -2.45 0.42
N LEU A 42 10.13 -1.35 -0.11
CA LEU A 42 9.39 -0.47 -1.02
C LEU A 42 9.09 -1.17 -2.35
N LYS A 43 10.09 -1.82 -2.96
CA LYS A 43 9.93 -2.54 -4.23
C LYS A 43 8.84 -3.61 -4.13
N TYR A 44 8.84 -4.41 -3.06
CA TYR A 44 7.84 -5.44 -2.83
C TYR A 44 6.43 -4.87 -2.71
N SER A 45 6.22 -3.87 -1.84
CA SER A 45 4.89 -3.29 -1.61
C SER A 45 4.33 -2.58 -2.84
N LEU A 46 5.17 -1.91 -3.63
CA LEU A 46 4.75 -1.24 -4.86
C LEU A 46 4.51 -2.22 -6.01
N ALA A 47 5.30 -3.29 -6.12
CA ALA A 47 5.14 -4.28 -7.19
C ALA A 47 3.92 -5.20 -6.98
N THR A 48 3.63 -5.57 -5.73
CA THR A 48 2.56 -6.52 -5.40
C THR A 48 1.24 -5.85 -5.02
N GLY A 49 1.28 -4.57 -4.65
CA GLY A 49 0.13 -3.86 -4.10
C GLY A 49 -0.23 -4.25 -2.67
N ASN A 50 0.58 -5.08 -2.00
CA ASN A 50 0.42 -5.41 -0.59
C ASN A 50 1.05 -4.32 0.29
N TRP A 51 0.20 -3.56 0.97
CA TRP A 51 0.60 -2.53 1.93
C TRP A 51 0.57 -3.07 3.35
N GLY A 52 1.73 -3.52 3.83
CA GLY A 52 1.89 -4.06 5.17
C GLY A 52 3.18 -4.84 5.33
N ASP A 53 3.32 -5.51 6.47
CA ASP A 53 4.44 -6.41 6.71
C ASP A 53 4.16 -7.76 6.02
N GLN A 54 5.14 -8.27 5.27
CA GLN A 54 4.98 -9.50 4.48
C GLN A 54 4.63 -10.70 5.37
N LYS A 55 5.11 -10.70 6.62
CA LYS A 55 4.81 -11.72 7.64
C LYS A 55 3.36 -11.69 8.14
N LYS A 56 2.64 -10.59 7.93
CA LYS A 56 1.23 -10.39 8.32
C LYS A 56 0.36 -10.12 7.08
N ALA A 57 0.61 -10.86 6.00
CA ALA A 57 -0.06 -10.66 4.71
C ALA A 57 -1.60 -10.66 4.81
N MET A 58 -2.18 -11.50 5.66
CA MET A 58 -3.64 -11.56 5.90
C MET A 58 -4.26 -10.28 6.46
N SER A 59 -3.47 -9.45 7.16
CA SER A 59 -3.93 -8.17 7.71
C SER A 59 -3.49 -6.98 6.85
N SER A 60 -2.76 -7.22 5.77
CA SER A 60 -2.26 -6.17 4.89
C SER A 60 -3.36 -5.69 3.94
N THR A 61 -3.41 -4.38 3.68
CA THR A 61 -4.31 -3.84 2.67
C THR A 61 -3.77 -4.26 1.30
N ALA A 62 -4.49 -5.13 0.62
CA ALA A 62 -4.12 -5.63 -0.70
C ALA A 62 -4.67 -4.76 -1.83
N GLY A 63 -4.01 -4.81 -2.99
CA GLY A 63 -4.49 -4.22 -4.23
C GLY A 63 -4.38 -2.70 -4.31
N VAL A 64 -3.53 -2.08 -3.49
CA VAL A 64 -3.39 -0.62 -3.47
C VAL A 64 -2.51 -0.09 -4.60
N SER A 65 -1.43 -0.80 -4.92
CA SER A 65 -0.68 -0.57 -6.15
C SER A 65 -1.22 -1.48 -7.25
N GLN A 66 -1.48 -0.91 -8.42
CA GLN A 66 -2.01 -1.62 -9.57
C GLN A 66 -1.20 -1.28 -10.81
N VAL A 67 -1.12 -2.21 -11.76
CA VAL A 67 -0.47 -1.96 -13.04
C VAL A 67 -1.28 -0.90 -13.80
N LEU A 68 -0.62 0.17 -14.22
CA LEU A 68 -1.26 1.28 -14.93
C LEU A 68 -1.91 0.78 -16.23
N ASN A 69 -3.15 1.22 -16.46
CA ASN A 69 -3.90 0.88 -17.65
C ASN A 69 -3.53 1.84 -18.77
N ARG A 70 -3.08 1.30 -19.91
CA ARG A 70 -2.57 2.06 -21.05
C ARG A 70 -3.32 1.77 -22.37
N TYR A 71 -4.57 1.30 -22.30
CA TYR A 71 -5.35 1.05 -23.53
C TYR A 71 -5.62 2.33 -24.33
N THR A 72 -5.95 3.42 -23.66
CA THR A 72 -6.16 4.73 -24.26
C THR A 72 -5.63 5.83 -23.34
N PHE A 73 -5.44 7.03 -23.90
CA PHE A 73 -5.06 8.21 -23.10
C PHE A 73 -6.08 8.49 -21.99
N ALA A 74 -7.38 8.45 -22.34
CA ALA A 74 -8.47 8.63 -21.37
C ALA A 74 -8.46 7.55 -20.27
N SER A 75 -8.22 6.28 -20.63
CA SER A 75 -8.10 5.17 -19.66
C SER A 75 -6.96 5.41 -18.66
N THR A 76 -5.84 5.95 -19.14
CA THR A 76 -4.68 6.27 -18.29
C THR A 76 -5.04 7.35 -17.27
N LEU A 77 -5.67 8.45 -17.73
CA LEU A 77 -6.10 9.56 -16.86
C LEU A 77 -7.19 9.14 -15.86
N SER A 78 -8.14 8.31 -16.28
CA SER A 78 -9.15 7.72 -15.39
C SER A 78 -8.49 6.87 -14.31
N HIS A 79 -7.58 5.97 -14.67
CA HIS A 79 -6.93 5.08 -13.71
C HIS A 79 -6.12 5.83 -12.65
N LEU A 80 -5.46 6.94 -13.00
CA LEU A 80 -4.69 7.75 -12.06
C LEU A 80 -5.54 8.49 -11.01
N ARG A 81 -6.83 8.74 -11.30
CA ARG A 81 -7.75 9.46 -10.40
C ARG A 81 -8.60 8.52 -9.53
N ARG A 82 -8.44 7.21 -9.73
CA ARG A 82 -9.26 6.19 -9.10
C ARG A 82 -9.06 6.12 -7.59
N THR A 83 -10.18 6.03 -6.89
CA THR A 83 -10.25 5.74 -5.45
C THR A 83 -10.98 4.43 -5.23
N ASN A 84 -10.54 3.66 -4.23
CA ASN A 84 -11.14 2.38 -3.88
C ASN A 84 -11.52 2.38 -2.39
N THR A 85 -12.77 2.00 -2.11
CA THR A 85 -13.27 1.89 -0.74
C THR A 85 -12.79 0.56 -0.14
N PRO A 86 -12.12 0.54 1.04
CA PRO A 86 -11.53 -0.67 1.61
C PRO A 86 -12.60 -1.55 2.30
N ILE A 87 -13.57 -2.01 1.52
CA ILE A 87 -14.66 -2.89 1.95
C ILE A 87 -14.56 -4.20 1.16
N GLY A 88 -14.81 -5.32 1.84
CA GLY A 88 -14.85 -6.63 1.20
C GLY A 88 -15.88 -6.65 0.07
N ARG A 89 -15.49 -7.20 -1.08
CA ARG A 89 -16.35 -7.24 -2.27
C ARG A 89 -17.50 -8.24 -2.16
N ASP A 90 -17.37 -9.20 -1.24
CA ASP A 90 -18.34 -10.27 -0.99
C ASP A 90 -19.55 -9.81 -0.16
N GLY A 91 -19.46 -8.64 0.49
CA GLY A 91 -20.54 -8.07 1.26
C GLY A 91 -21.63 -7.44 0.38
N LYS A 92 -22.88 -7.89 0.54
CA LYS A 92 -24.09 -7.26 -0.04
C LYS A 92 -24.53 -5.98 0.69
N LEU A 93 -23.58 -5.23 1.26
CA LEU A 93 -23.87 -3.96 1.92
C LEU A 93 -24.20 -2.91 0.85
N ALA A 94 -25.46 -2.49 0.78
CA ALA A 94 -25.93 -1.55 -0.25
C ALA A 94 -25.50 -0.10 0.01
N LYS A 95 -25.53 0.37 1.27
CA LYS A 95 -25.28 1.79 1.61
C LYS A 95 -23.95 2.35 1.07
N PRO A 96 -22.79 1.67 1.23
CA PRO A 96 -21.52 2.19 0.73
C PRO A 96 -21.44 2.28 -0.80
N ARG A 97 -22.29 1.52 -1.51
CA ARG A 97 -22.32 1.44 -2.97
C ARG A 97 -23.25 2.49 -3.59
N GLN A 98 -24.17 3.04 -2.80
CA GLN A 98 -25.11 4.05 -3.27
C GLN A 98 -24.40 5.40 -3.50
N LEU A 99 -24.90 6.15 -4.48
CA LEU A 99 -24.47 7.53 -4.69
C LEU A 99 -25.01 8.39 -3.54
N HIS A 100 -24.11 9.02 -2.79
CA HIS A 100 -24.46 9.95 -1.73
C HIS A 100 -24.38 11.40 -2.25
N ASN A 101 -25.27 12.28 -1.78
CA ASN A 101 -25.34 13.67 -2.24
C ASN A 101 -24.03 14.45 -2.00
N THR A 102 -23.23 14.06 -1.00
CA THR A 102 -21.92 14.69 -0.73
C THR A 102 -20.88 14.42 -1.81
N HIS A 103 -21.13 13.53 -2.76
CA HIS A 103 -20.24 13.32 -3.92
C HIS A 103 -20.36 14.43 -4.97
N TRP A 104 -21.43 15.24 -4.92
CA TRP A 104 -21.69 16.28 -5.90
C TRP A 104 -20.50 17.24 -6.06
N GLY A 105 -20.00 17.36 -7.29
CA GLY A 105 -18.86 18.22 -7.63
C GLY A 105 -17.47 17.65 -7.29
N LEU A 106 -17.39 16.46 -6.69
CA LEU A 106 -16.11 15.86 -6.26
C LEU A 106 -15.82 14.49 -6.89
N VAL A 107 -16.85 13.71 -7.19
CA VAL A 107 -16.73 12.33 -7.70
C VAL A 107 -17.70 12.15 -8.86
N CYS A 108 -17.27 11.42 -9.89
CA CYS A 108 -18.11 11.12 -11.04
C CYS A 108 -19.30 10.24 -10.61
N PRO A 109 -20.55 10.64 -10.93
CA PRO A 109 -21.73 9.90 -10.49
C PRO A 109 -21.95 8.57 -11.23
N ALA A 110 -21.37 8.44 -12.43
CA ALA A 110 -21.61 7.30 -13.33
C ALA A 110 -20.39 6.41 -13.57
N GLU A 111 -19.17 6.91 -13.32
CA GLU A 111 -17.94 6.18 -13.63
C GLU A 111 -17.58 5.23 -12.48
N THR A 112 -18.12 4.01 -12.55
CA THR A 112 -17.84 2.88 -11.66
C THR A 112 -17.75 1.60 -12.48
N PRO A 113 -16.90 0.62 -12.12
CA PRO A 113 -16.94 -0.69 -12.76
C PRO A 113 -18.28 -1.38 -12.55
N GLU A 114 -18.69 -2.18 -13.53
CA GLU A 114 -19.83 -3.08 -13.41
C GLU A 114 -19.51 -4.27 -12.48
N GLY A 115 -20.55 -4.90 -11.93
CA GLY A 115 -20.43 -6.10 -11.09
C GLY A 115 -20.08 -5.82 -9.63
N GLN A 116 -19.30 -6.71 -9.01
CA GLN A 116 -19.10 -6.75 -7.54
C GLN A 116 -18.39 -5.53 -6.95
N ALA A 117 -17.71 -4.74 -7.77
CA ALA A 117 -17.03 -3.51 -7.34
C ALA A 117 -17.88 -2.24 -7.57
N CYS A 118 -19.12 -2.37 -8.07
CA CYS A 118 -19.99 -1.23 -8.33
C CYS A 118 -20.20 -0.39 -7.07
N GLY A 119 -19.96 0.91 -7.20
CA GLY A 119 -20.05 1.91 -6.14
C GLY A 119 -18.90 1.88 -5.11
N LEU A 120 -17.98 0.91 -5.19
CA LEU A 120 -16.81 0.84 -4.30
C LEU A 120 -15.57 1.49 -4.92
N VAL A 121 -15.44 1.40 -6.24
CA VAL A 121 -14.40 2.04 -7.04
C VAL A 121 -14.99 3.25 -7.73
N LYS A 122 -14.39 4.43 -7.54
CA LYS A 122 -14.90 5.71 -8.01
C LYS A 122 -13.78 6.56 -8.60
N ASN A 123 -14.11 7.46 -9.51
CA ASN A 123 -13.18 8.41 -10.15
C ASN A 123 -13.61 9.87 -9.92
#